data_AF-A0A7W7BMN8-F1
#
_entry.id   AF-A0A7W7BMN8-F1
#
_cell.length_a   1.000
_cell.length_b   1.000
_cell.length_c   1.000
_cell.angle_alpha   90.00
_cell.angle_beta   90.00
_cell.angle_gamma   90.00
#
_symmetry.space_group_name_H-M   'P 1'
#
loop_
_entity.id
_entity.type
_entity.pdbx_description
1 polymer ?
#
loop_
_entity_poly.entity_id
_entity_poly.type
_entity_poly.pdbx_seq_one_letter_code
_entity_poly.pdbx_strand_id
1 'polypeptide(L)' 'MMKKLVVQLRADGSVAAETFGMTGPECLDYIQQLEALLDAETTSSTFTDDYRRVETTAASDTYVEEDL' A
#
# COMPACT_ATOMS: atom_id res chain seq x y z
N MET A 1 10.50 -6.99 -2.56
CA MET A 1 10.52 -5.82 -3.46
C MET A 1 10.60 -4.54 -2.63
N MET A 2 10.98 -3.40 -3.23
CA MET A 2 11.06 -2.12 -2.52
C MET A 2 9.73 -1.35 -2.64
N LYS A 3 9.11 -1.05 -1.50
CA LYS A 3 7.87 -0.28 -1.41
C LYS A 3 8.18 1.22 -1.43
N LYS A 4 7.36 2.01 -2.12
CA LYS A 4 7.52 3.47 -2.21
C LYS A 4 6.16 4.17 -2.16
N LEU A 5 6.09 5.27 -1.42
CA LEU A 5 4.99 6.22 -1.44
C LEU A 5 5.48 7.51 -2.10
N VAL A 6 4.84 7.94 -3.18
CA VAL A 6 5.12 9.23 -3.82
C VAL A 6 4.04 10.21 -3.39
N VAL A 7 4.45 11.32 -2.78
CA VAL A 7 3.55 12.37 -2.32
C VAL A 7 3.85 13.66 -3.09
N GLN A 8 2.81 14.29 -3.63
CA GLN A 8 2.88 15.57 -4.32
C GLN A 8 1.98 16.58 -3.59
N LEU A 9 2.60 17.68 -3.14
CA LEU A 9 1.90 18.84 -2.62
C LEU A 9 1.66 19.84 -3.75
N ARG A 10 0.42 20.30 -3.91
CA ARG A 10 0.05 21.35 -4.86
C ARG A 10 -0.01 22.71 -4.17
N ALA A 11 0.05 23.77 -4.98
CA ALA A 11 0.02 25.15 -4.49
C ALA A 11 -1.32 25.54 -3.82
N ASP A 12 -2.40 24.81 -4.11
CA ASP A 12 -3.73 24.98 -3.50
C ASP A 12 -3.86 24.26 -2.15
N GLY A 13 -2.79 23.61 -1.66
CA GLY A 13 -2.79 22.84 -0.43
C GLY A 13 -3.29 21.41 -0.58
N SER A 14 -3.73 20.99 -1.79
CA SER A 14 -4.12 19.60 -2.02
C SER A 14 -2.89 18.68 -2.07
N VAL A 15 -3.09 17.45 -1.57
CA VAL A 15 -2.06 16.41 -1.56
C VAL A 15 -2.51 15.25 -2.44
N ALA A 16 -1.64 14.82 -3.36
CA ALA A 16 -1.79 13.58 -4.11
C ALA A 16 -0.77 12.55 -3.61
N ALA A 17 -1.21 11.31 -3.44
CA ALA A 17 -0.34 10.22 -3.01
C ALA A 17 -0.54 8.99 -3.91
N GLU A 18 0.56 8.32 -4.27
CA GLU A 18 0.57 7.09 -5.06
C GLU A 18 1.51 6.06 -4.44
N THR A 19 1.04 4.83 -4.30
CA THR A 19 1.79 3.69 -3.76
C THR A 19 2.39 2.86 -4.91
N PHE A 20 3.65 2.46 -4.74
CA PHE A 20 4.38 1.61 -5.69
C PHE A 20 4.97 0.40 -4.98
N GLY A 21 4.88 -0.77 -5.63
CA GLY A 21 5.37 -2.03 -5.05
C GLY A 21 4.51 -2.54 -3.90
N MET A 22 3.27 -2.07 -3.81
CA MET A 22 2.24 -2.51 -2.86
C MET A 22 1.06 -3.03 -3.66
N THR A 23 0.41 -4.10 -3.21
CA THR A 23 -0.71 -4.71 -3.94
C THR A 23 -1.83 -5.16 -3.01
N GLY A 24 -3.07 -5.06 -3.47
CA GLY A 24 -4.22 -5.43 -2.64
C GLY A 24 -4.56 -4.39 -1.58
N PRO A 25 -5.17 -4.80 -0.45
CA PRO A 25 -5.73 -3.90 0.55
C PRO A 25 -4.67 -3.07 1.30
N GLU A 26 -3.41 -3.53 1.36
CA GLU A 26 -2.32 -2.77 2.00
C GLU A 26 -2.09 -1.39 1.36
N CYS A 27 -2.52 -1.19 0.10
CA CYS A 27 -2.49 0.13 -0.54
C CYS A 27 -3.34 1.18 0.21
N LEU A 28 -4.34 0.74 0.99
CA LEU A 28 -5.26 1.62 1.72
C LEU A 28 -4.75 1.99 3.11
N ASP A 29 -3.86 1.20 3.70
CA ASP A 29 -3.36 1.42 5.07
C ASP A 29 -2.62 2.75 5.22
N TYR A 30 -2.03 3.23 4.12
CA TYR A 30 -1.31 4.49 4.09
C TYR A 30 -2.22 5.71 3.99
N ILE A 31 -3.49 5.54 3.60
CA ILE A 31 -4.45 6.65 3.54
C ILE A 31 -4.69 7.22 4.94
N GLN A 32 -5.03 6.35 5.91
CA GLN A 32 -5.27 6.77 7.29
C GLN A 32 -4.04 7.43 7.93
N GLN A 33 -2.84 6.93 7.62
CA GLN A 33 -1.59 7.52 8.11
C GLN A 33 -1.36 8.93 7.56
N LEU A 34 -1.65 9.14 6.28
CA LEU A 34 -1.53 10.44 5.63
C LEU A 34 -2.56 11.44 6.17
N GLU A 35 -3.81 11.01 6.37
CA GLU A 35 -4.87 11.86 6.96
C GLU A 35 -4.47 12.33 8.36
N ALA A 36 -3.99 11.43 9.21
CA ALA A 36 -3.54 11.77 10.56
C ALA A 36 -2.30 12.67 10.57
N LEU A 37 -1.35 12.46 9.64
CA LEU A 37 -0.12 13.25 9.58
C LEU A 37 -0.36 14.66 9.03
N LEU A 38 -1.28 14.79 8.07
CA LEU A 38 -1.57 16.03 7.36
C LEU A 38 -2.75 16.80 7.96
N ASP A 39 -3.44 16.22 8.94
CA ASP A 39 -4.73 16.72 9.45
C ASP A 39 -5.70 17.02 8.30
N ALA A 40 -5.87 16.02 7.42
CA ALA A 40 -6.56 16.15 6.14
C ALA A 40 -7.55 15.00 5.91
N GLU A 41 -8.42 15.15 4.90
CA GLU A 41 -9.40 14.15 4.49
C GLU A 41 -9.21 13.74 3.02
N THR A 42 -9.41 12.45 2.73
CA THR A 42 -9.38 11.92 1.37
C THR A 42 -10.62 12.35 0.60
N THR A 43 -10.43 13.21 -0.39
CA THR A 43 -11.52 13.69 -1.26
C THR A 43 -11.76 12.77 -2.47
N SER A 44 -10.74 12.04 -2.93
CA SER A 44 -10.85 11.12 -4.06
C SER A 44 -9.74 10.06 -4.04
N SER A 45 -10.02 8.90 -4.63
CA SER A 45 -9.08 7.80 -4.77
C SER A 45 -9.30 7.06 -6.10
N THR A 46 -8.21 6.61 -6.71
CA THR A 46 -8.24 5.82 -7.96
C THR A 46 -7.44 4.54 -7.76
N PHE A 47 -8.07 3.39 -8.01
CA PHE A 47 -7.44 2.09 -7.84
C PHE A 47 -6.69 1.68 -9.11
N THR A 48 -5.39 1.45 -8.97
CA THR A 48 -4.52 0.89 -10.01
C THR A 48 -4.73 -0.63 -10.13
N ASP A 49 -4.16 -1.25 -11.16
CA ASP A 49 -4.22 -2.71 -11.32
C ASP A 49 -3.53 -3.45 -10.16
N ASP A 50 -2.56 -2.82 -9.50
CA ASP A 50 -1.88 -3.37 -8.33
C ASP A 50 -2.82 -3.54 -7.14
N TYR A 51 -3.81 -2.66 -6.96
CA TYR A 51 -4.85 -2.87 -5.95
C TYR A 51 -5.68 -4.13 -6.20
N ARG A 52 -5.88 -4.51 -7.48
CA ARG A 52 -6.64 -5.72 -7.83
C ARG A 52 -5.80 -6.98 -7.76
N ARG A 53 -4.47 -6.87 -7.76
CA ARG A 53 -3.59 -8.00 -7.49
C ARG A 53 -3.67 -8.36 -6.02
N VAL A 54 -4.11 -9.57 -5.74
CA VAL A 54 -4.00 -10.16 -4.41
C VAL A 54 -2.62 -10.81 -4.33
N GLU A 55 -1.76 -10.37 -3.40
CA GLU A 55 -0.58 -11.17 -3.07
C GLU A 55 -1.05 -12.51 -2.53
N THR A 56 -0.80 -13.57 -3.28
CA THR A 56 -0.82 -14.91 -2.71
C THR A 56 0.42 -15.01 -1.85
N THR A 57 0.28 -14.81 -0.54
CA THR A 57 1.34 -15.11 0.42
C THR A 57 1.67 -16.59 0.30
N ALA A 58 2.70 -16.92 -0.49
CA ALA A 58 3.28 -18.24 -0.53
C ALA A 58 3.99 -18.45 0.82
N ALA A 59 3.25 -18.98 1.80
CA ALA A 59 3.84 -19.53 3.01
C ALA A 59 4.58 -20.83 2.63
N SER A 60 5.79 -20.69 2.12
CA SER A 60 6.71 -21.82 1.91
C SER A 60 7.63 -21.95 3.11
N ASP A 61 7.10 -22.44 4.22
CA ASP A 61 7.89 -23.05 5.29
C ASP A 61 7.18 -24.35 5.68
N THR A 62 7.48 -25.42 4.93
CA THR A 62 7.23 -26.79 5.35
C THR A 62 8.58 -27.41 5.69
N TYR A 63 8.96 -27.40 6.97
CA TYR A 63 9.98 -28.31 7.48
C TYR A 63 9.29 -29.65 7.71
N VAL A 64 9.61 -30.64 6.87
CA VAL A 64 9.35 -32.04 7.21
C VAL A 64 10.65 -32.57 7.80
N GLU A 65 10.73 -32.64 9.13
CA GLU A 65 11.73 -33.48 9.78
C GLU A 65 11.23 -34.92 9.70
N GLU A 66 11.70 -35.67 8.70
CA GLU A 66 11.63 -37.14 8.71
C GLU A 66 12.82 -37.64 9.54
N ASP A 67 12.56 -37.92 10.82
CA ASP A 67 13.50 -38.66 11.68
C ASP A 67 13.50 -40.15 11.26
N LEU A 68 14.72 -40.66 11.11
CA LEU A 68 15.14 -41.89 10.42
C LEU A 68 14.63 -43.21 11.02
#